data_AF-A0A1R2AL83-F1
#
_entry.id   AF-A0A1R2AL83-F1
#
_cell.length_a   1.000
_cell.length_b   1.000
_cell.length_c   1.000
_cell.angle_alpha   90.00
_cell.angle_beta   90.00
_cell.angle_gamma   90.00
#
_symmetry.space_group_name_H-M   'P 1'
#
loop_
_entity.id
_entity.type
_entity.pdbx_description
1 polymer ?
#
loop_
_entity_poly.entity_id
_entity_poly.type
_entity_poly.pdbx_seq_one_letter_code
_entity_poly.pdbx_strand_id
1 'polypeptide(L)'
;MMDIKCSFPNCRQKAFKMMDIKCSFPNCLSEAFWQCNCPGNPMKHVKTNYLNFKAKSNQNALIHVENESIKLSQEMIKEVKNCLESNIYYLNKEKGKIKDLVFNNSGNEAQEISNWAKSLNISKRDKKQFILSTQKLLGVDNNSINIVTDAEKLEDDYKKNKISLEEAIENIEKIEKELYKCDIKLKVQKLNINTAERILQENKVIFPSSDFKGRVKSAKFSNMTCQEKQELLADYDFYNFKKDFINGNRDIFTIHLTNDCFYAFIYWKLKKRMLYTGIIYSVSILYKGRIYSDRIF
;
A
#
# COMPACT_ATOMS: atom_id res chain seq x y z
N MET A 1 70.67 19.93 -4.25
CA MET A 1 70.94 21.28 -4.80
C MET A 1 71.12 21.10 -6.30
N MET A 2 70.23 21.62 -7.15
CA MET A 2 70.41 21.52 -8.61
C MET A 2 71.15 22.77 -9.10
N ASP A 3 72.37 22.58 -9.61
CA ASP A 3 73.14 23.62 -10.28
C ASP A 3 72.52 23.91 -11.65
N ILE A 4 71.77 25.00 -11.77
CA ILE A 4 71.25 25.46 -13.06
C ILE A 4 72.31 26.38 -13.68
N LYS A 5 72.95 25.90 -14.75
CA LYS A 5 73.87 26.72 -15.56
C LYS A 5 73.07 27.67 -16.45
N CYS A 6 73.54 28.90 -16.59
CA CYS A 6 73.03 29.85 -17.58
C CYS A 6 73.20 29.26 -18.98
N SER A 7 72.17 29.35 -19.83
CA SER A 7 72.16 28.78 -21.19
C SER A 7 72.94 29.61 -22.23
N PHE A 8 73.56 30.73 -21.83
CA PHE A 8 74.40 31.53 -22.72
C PHE A 8 75.77 30.86 -22.96
N PRO A 9 76.24 30.75 -24.22
CA PRO A 9 77.62 30.36 -24.49
C PRO A 9 78.57 31.30 -23.75
N ASN A 10 79.44 30.75 -22.90
CA ASN A 10 80.46 31.45 -22.11
C ASN A 10 79.99 32.25 -20.88
N CYS A 11 78.73 32.14 -20.44
CA CYS A 11 78.32 32.74 -19.16
C CYS A 11 78.87 31.94 -17.97
N ARG A 12 79.88 32.49 -17.28
CA ARG A 12 80.49 31.89 -16.09
C ARG A 12 79.74 32.19 -14.78
N GLN A 13 78.71 33.03 -14.82
CA GLN A 13 77.94 33.37 -13.63
C GLN A 13 77.05 32.19 -13.23
N LYS A 14 77.22 31.72 -11.99
CA LYS A 14 76.28 30.79 -11.36
C LYS A 14 74.96 31.55 -11.18
N ALA A 15 73.89 31.05 -11.79
CA ALA A 15 72.56 31.53 -11.45
C ALA A 15 72.23 30.99 -10.05
N PHE A 16 72.21 31.87 -9.04
CA PHE A 16 71.85 31.47 -7.69
C PHE A 16 70.32 31.30 -7.63
N LYS A 17 69.89 30.09 -7.31
CA LYS A 17 68.51 29.78 -6.97
C LYS A 17 68.17 30.41 -5.61
N MET A 18 67.49 31.55 -5.57
CA MET A 18 66.67 31.88 -4.41
C MET A 18 65.40 31.04 -4.53
N MET A 19 65.31 29.96 -3.76
CA MET A 19 64.23 28.99 -3.84
C MET A 19 62.86 29.62 -3.53
N ASP A 20 61.83 29.12 -4.20
CA ASP A 20 60.51 28.92 -3.61
C ASP A 20 60.69 28.07 -2.34
N ILE A 21 60.82 28.74 -1.21
CA ILE A 21 60.47 28.20 0.09
C ILE A 21 59.48 29.24 0.61
N LYS A 22 58.20 28.86 0.79
CA LYS A 22 57.44 29.46 1.89
C LYS A 22 58.38 29.38 3.07
N CYS A 23 58.98 30.51 3.48
CA CYS A 23 59.93 30.55 4.58
C CYS A 23 59.41 29.60 5.66
N SER A 24 60.23 28.66 6.12
CA SER A 24 59.81 27.67 7.11
C SER A 24 59.37 28.28 8.45
N PHE A 25 59.47 29.61 8.58
CA PHE A 25 58.85 30.41 9.62
C PHE A 25 57.36 30.68 9.33
N PRO A 26 56.46 30.36 10.28
CA PRO A 26 55.10 30.90 10.26
C PRO A 26 55.17 32.44 10.19
N ASN A 27 54.45 33.05 9.26
CA ASN A 27 54.27 34.52 9.07
C ASN A 27 55.34 35.31 8.29
N CYS A 28 56.16 34.68 7.44
CA CYS A 28 57.00 35.44 6.52
C CYS A 28 56.19 36.07 5.37
N LEU A 29 56.20 37.41 5.27
CA LEU A 29 55.50 38.20 4.25
C LEU A 29 56.37 38.59 3.05
N SER A 30 57.61 38.10 2.97
CA SER A 30 58.57 38.55 1.96
C SER A 30 58.27 37.95 0.57
N GLU A 31 58.07 38.81 -0.43
CA GLU A 31 57.95 38.41 -1.83
C GLU A 31 59.33 38.06 -2.43
N ALA A 32 59.40 36.97 -3.20
CA ALA A 32 60.63 36.53 -3.85
C ALA A 32 60.83 37.24 -5.20
N PHE A 33 62.01 37.83 -5.42
CA PHE A 33 62.38 38.44 -6.69
C PHE A 33 63.45 37.61 -7.42
N TRP A 34 63.23 37.36 -8.71
CA TRP A 34 64.25 36.78 -9.59
C TRP A 34 65.11 37.88 -10.18
N GLN A 35 66.41 37.90 -9.87
CA GLN A 35 67.36 38.84 -10.48
C GLN A 35 68.33 38.07 -11.38
N CYS A 36 68.38 38.44 -12.65
CA CYS A 36 69.31 37.87 -13.64
C CYS A 36 70.22 39.00 -14.13
N ASN A 37 71.54 38.85 -13.93
CA ASN A 37 72.54 39.85 -14.32
C ASN A 37 73.11 39.60 -15.73
N CYS A 38 72.39 38.87 -16.59
CA CYS A 38 72.87 38.59 -17.95
C CYS A 38 72.75 39.83 -18.85
N PRO A 39 73.78 40.18 -19.63
CA PRO A 39 73.73 41.21 -20.66
C PRO A 39 72.90 40.71 -21.85
N GLY A 40 71.57 40.76 -21.72
CA GLY A 40 70.64 40.24 -22.72
C GLY A 40 69.27 39.99 -22.11
N ASN A 41 68.40 41.00 -22.16
CA ASN A 41 66.97 40.98 -21.80
C ASN A 41 66.55 39.93 -20.73
N PRO A 42 66.94 40.14 -19.45
CA PRO A 42 66.76 39.18 -18.36
C PRO A 42 65.31 38.74 -18.13
N MET A 43 64.33 39.55 -18.51
CA MET A 43 62.91 39.31 -18.31
C MET A 43 62.38 38.08 -19.08
N LYS A 44 62.86 37.85 -20.31
CA LYS A 44 62.42 36.68 -21.12
C LYS A 44 62.90 35.36 -20.50
N HIS A 45 64.11 35.31 -19.98
CA HIS A 45 64.68 34.09 -19.39
C HIS A 45 64.04 33.73 -18.04
N VAL A 46 63.74 34.72 -17.20
CA VAL A 46 63.02 34.49 -15.94
C VAL A 46 61.64 33.89 -16.20
N LYS A 47 60.89 34.43 -17.17
CA LYS A 47 59.56 33.91 -17.53
C LYS A 47 59.62 32.46 -18.02
N THR A 48 60.55 32.12 -18.93
CA THR A 48 60.70 30.74 -19.43
C THR A 48 61.07 29.76 -18.33
N ASN A 49 62.03 30.12 -17.46
CA ASN A 49 62.45 29.25 -16.37
C ASN A 49 61.34 29.04 -15.32
N TYR A 50 60.58 30.10 -15.00
CA TYR A 50 59.40 30.00 -14.14
C TYR A 50 58.36 29.06 -14.73
N LEU A 51 58.02 29.21 -16.02
CA LEU A 51 57.06 28.35 -16.69
C LEU A 51 57.53 26.89 -16.72
N ASN A 52 58.82 26.64 -17.00
CA ASN A 52 59.40 25.30 -16.97
C ASN A 52 59.35 24.68 -15.56
N PHE A 53 59.65 25.46 -14.53
CA PHE A 53 59.56 25.01 -13.14
C PHE A 53 58.12 24.67 -12.75
N LYS A 54 57.17 25.55 -13.08
CA LYS A 54 55.73 25.32 -12.84
C LYS A 54 55.24 24.07 -13.59
N ALA A 55 55.64 23.90 -14.85
CA ALA A 55 55.32 22.70 -15.62
C ALA A 55 55.90 21.44 -14.96
N LYS A 56 57.15 21.48 -14.50
CA LYS A 56 57.79 20.36 -13.81
C LYS A 56 57.12 20.03 -12.48
N SER A 57 56.73 21.05 -11.71
CA SER A 57 55.98 20.85 -10.47
C SER A 57 54.64 20.17 -10.73
N ASN A 58 53.92 20.60 -11.77
CA ASN A 58 52.65 19.97 -12.16
C ASN A 58 52.86 18.52 -12.62
N GLN A 59 53.90 18.24 -13.40
CA GLN A 59 54.27 16.87 -13.80
C GLN A 59 54.58 15.99 -12.60
N ASN A 60 55.31 16.51 -11.61
CA ASN A 60 55.63 15.77 -10.40
C ASN A 60 54.36 15.44 -9.59
N ALA A 61 53.36 16.33 -9.56
CA ALA A 61 52.07 16.04 -8.93
C ALA A 61 51.34 14.89 -9.64
N LEU A 62 51.38 14.84 -10.97
CA LEU A 62 50.82 13.72 -11.73
C LEU A 62 51.55 12.40 -11.48
N ILE A 63 52.90 12.42 -11.44
CA ILE A 63 53.71 11.25 -11.09
C ILE A 63 53.39 10.74 -9.67
N HIS A 64 53.13 11.66 -8.73
CA HIS A 64 52.70 11.28 -7.38
C HIS A 64 51.36 10.54 -7.41
N VAL A 65 50.36 11.06 -8.13
CA VAL A 65 49.05 10.40 -8.28
C VAL A 65 49.17 9.04 -8.98
N GLU A 66 50.03 8.93 -9.99
CA GLU A 66 50.34 7.67 -10.68
C GLU A 66 50.88 6.62 -9.69
N ASN A 67 51.87 6.98 -8.88
CA ASN A 67 52.47 6.09 -7.89
C ASN A 67 51.46 5.64 -6.81
N GLU A 68 50.64 6.57 -6.31
CA GLU A 68 49.57 6.25 -5.34
C GLU A 68 48.53 5.31 -5.97
N SER A 69 48.16 5.52 -7.23
CA SER A 69 47.22 4.65 -7.97
C SER A 69 47.77 3.23 -8.15
N ILE A 70 49.07 3.11 -8.45
CA ILE A 70 49.77 1.82 -8.55
C ILE A 70 49.75 1.11 -7.19
N LYS A 71 50.11 1.83 -6.12
CA LYS A 71 50.13 1.28 -4.75
C LYS A 71 48.74 0.80 -4.31
N LEU A 72 47.71 1.63 -4.51
CA LEU A 72 46.33 1.27 -4.21
C LEU A 72 45.89 0.02 -4.98
N SER A 73 46.22 -0.05 -6.28
CA SER A 73 45.89 -1.23 -7.11
C SER A 73 46.56 -2.50 -6.58
N GLN A 74 47.81 -2.42 -6.11
CA GLN A 74 48.51 -3.56 -5.51
C GLN A 74 47.84 -4.00 -4.19
N GLU A 75 47.43 -3.05 -3.35
CA GLU A 75 46.69 -3.34 -2.11
C GLU A 75 45.33 -4.01 -2.42
N MET A 76 44.60 -3.52 -3.42
CA MET A 76 43.34 -4.14 -3.87
C MET A 76 43.54 -5.57 -4.39
N ILE A 77 44.56 -5.80 -5.23
CA ILE A 77 44.87 -7.13 -5.75
C ILE A 77 45.17 -8.09 -4.59
N LYS A 78 45.94 -7.63 -3.59
CA LYS A 78 46.23 -8.41 -2.38
C LYS A 78 44.95 -8.76 -1.63
N GLU A 79 44.04 -7.80 -1.45
CA GLU A 79 42.80 -8.03 -0.71
C GLU A 79 41.84 -8.99 -1.43
N VAL A 80 41.71 -8.84 -2.76
CA VAL A 80 40.94 -9.77 -3.60
C VAL A 80 41.52 -11.19 -3.50
N LYS A 81 42.85 -11.32 -3.48
CA LYS A 81 43.51 -12.61 -3.30
C LYS A 81 43.21 -13.22 -1.92
N ASN A 82 43.32 -12.44 -0.84
CA ASN A 82 43.01 -12.90 0.53
C ASN A 82 41.54 -13.39 0.64
N CYS A 83 40.62 -12.64 0.03
CA CYS A 83 39.20 -13.01 -0.03
C CYS A 83 38.99 -14.31 -0.78
N LEU A 84 39.68 -14.52 -1.92
CA LEU A 84 39.62 -15.75 -2.68
C LEU A 84 40.15 -16.95 -1.88
N GLU A 85 41.29 -16.80 -1.21
CA GLU A 85 41.88 -17.85 -0.37
C GLU A 85 40.93 -18.23 0.79
N SER A 86 40.32 -17.23 1.44
CA SER A 86 39.33 -17.45 2.50
C SER A 86 38.08 -18.18 1.99
N ASN A 87 37.58 -17.80 0.82
CA ASN A 87 36.44 -18.48 0.18
C ASN A 87 36.76 -19.92 -0.20
N ILE A 88 37.94 -20.18 -0.76
CA ILE A 88 38.40 -21.54 -1.09
C ILE A 88 38.52 -22.39 0.18
N TYR A 89 39.11 -21.83 1.24
CA TYR A 89 39.20 -22.51 2.53
C TYR A 89 37.81 -22.87 3.07
N TYR A 90 36.86 -21.93 3.04
CA TYR A 90 35.48 -22.17 3.46
C TYR A 90 34.80 -23.27 2.63
N LEU A 91 34.91 -23.21 1.29
CA LEU A 91 34.34 -24.23 0.41
C LEU A 91 34.94 -25.63 0.67
N ASN A 92 36.24 -25.71 0.94
CA ASN A 92 36.88 -26.97 1.29
C ASN A 92 36.38 -27.51 2.64
N LYS A 93 36.14 -26.63 3.61
CA LYS A 93 35.53 -27.00 4.91
C LYS A 93 34.12 -27.56 4.71
N GLU A 94 33.26 -26.89 3.94
CA GLU A 94 31.91 -27.37 3.65
C GLU A 94 31.92 -28.69 2.85
N LYS A 95 32.87 -28.86 1.92
CA LYS A 95 33.08 -30.12 1.21
C LYS A 95 33.45 -31.27 2.17
N GLY A 96 34.27 -30.99 3.18
CA GLY A 96 34.57 -31.93 4.26
C GLY A 96 33.32 -32.33 5.03
N LYS A 97 32.50 -31.37 5.44
CA LYS A 97 31.24 -31.64 6.15
C LYS A 97 30.28 -32.51 5.34
N ILE A 98 30.14 -32.28 4.03
CA ILE A 98 29.29 -33.12 3.17
C ILE A 98 29.73 -34.59 3.27
N LYS A 99 31.05 -34.85 3.23
CA LYS A 99 31.59 -36.20 3.34
C LYS A 99 31.17 -36.84 4.67
N ASP A 100 31.32 -36.12 5.78
CA ASP A 100 30.97 -36.61 7.11
C ASP A 100 29.46 -36.86 7.25
N LEU A 101 28.62 -35.94 6.75
CA LEU A 101 27.16 -36.06 6.77
C LEU A 101 26.66 -37.28 5.98
N VAL A 102 27.26 -37.54 4.82
CA VAL A 102 26.93 -38.71 3.99
C VAL A 102 27.28 -40.01 4.73
N PHE A 103 28.45 -40.08 5.39
CA PHE A 103 28.82 -41.27 6.18
C PHE A 103 27.91 -41.49 7.40
N ASN A 104 27.34 -40.42 7.95
CA ASN A 104 26.44 -40.47 9.10
C ASN A 104 24.95 -40.61 8.70
N ASN A 105 24.63 -41.02 7.46
CA ASN A 105 23.27 -41.17 6.93
C ASN A 105 22.39 -39.90 7.02
N SER A 106 23.00 -38.72 7.09
CA SER A 106 22.30 -37.42 7.14
C SER A 106 22.16 -36.81 5.74
N GLY A 107 21.55 -37.56 4.82
CA GLY A 107 21.51 -37.23 3.39
C GLY A 107 20.82 -35.90 3.05
N ASN A 108 19.80 -35.51 3.82
CA ASN A 108 19.07 -34.25 3.58
C ASN A 108 19.95 -33.03 3.81
N GLU A 109 20.72 -32.98 4.91
CA GLU A 109 21.62 -31.87 5.23
C GLU A 109 22.75 -31.75 4.20
N ALA A 110 23.31 -32.88 3.76
CA ALA A 110 24.30 -32.90 2.69
C ALA A 110 23.72 -32.35 1.37
N GLN A 111 22.46 -32.66 1.07
CA GLN A 111 21.76 -32.16 -0.11
C GLN A 111 21.51 -30.64 -0.03
N GLU A 112 21.19 -30.11 1.15
CA GLU A 112 21.02 -28.66 1.36
C GLU A 112 22.29 -27.89 1.06
N ILE A 113 23.45 -28.35 1.57
CA ILE A 113 24.75 -27.71 1.27
C ILE A 113 25.05 -27.76 -0.24
N SER A 114 24.76 -28.89 -0.89
CA SER A 114 24.93 -29.04 -2.34
C SER A 114 24.05 -28.07 -3.14
N ASN A 115 22.79 -27.91 -2.74
CA ASN A 115 21.85 -27.00 -3.37
C ASN A 115 22.28 -25.53 -3.17
N TRP A 116 22.74 -25.17 -1.96
CA TRP A 116 23.33 -23.87 -1.69
C TRP A 116 24.55 -23.61 -2.58
N ALA A 117 25.49 -24.55 -2.69
CA ALA A 117 26.67 -24.37 -3.54
C ALA A 117 26.31 -24.12 -5.01
N LYS A 118 25.28 -24.81 -5.53
CA LYS A 118 24.76 -24.60 -6.89
C LYS A 118 24.09 -23.23 -7.07
N SER A 119 23.47 -22.69 -6.02
CA SER A 119 22.79 -21.38 -6.09
C SER A 119 23.76 -20.20 -6.14
N LEU A 120 25.01 -20.37 -5.67
CA LEU A 120 26.01 -19.29 -5.63
C LEU A 120 26.35 -18.67 -7.00
N ASN A 121 26.16 -19.43 -8.09
CA ASN A 121 26.22 -18.98 -9.49
C ASN A 121 27.28 -17.91 -9.79
N ILE A 122 28.51 -18.17 -9.33
CA ILE A 122 29.57 -17.15 -9.22
C ILE A 122 29.92 -16.55 -10.59
N SER A 123 29.80 -17.34 -11.66
CA SER A 123 30.03 -16.90 -13.04
C SER A 123 29.05 -15.85 -13.55
N LYS A 124 27.87 -15.72 -12.93
CA LYS A 124 26.86 -14.71 -13.27
C LYS A 124 26.91 -13.46 -12.39
N ARG A 125 27.86 -13.37 -11.44
CA ARG A 125 28.01 -12.16 -10.63
C ARG A 125 28.37 -10.95 -11.51
N ASP A 126 27.89 -9.78 -11.12
CA ASP A 126 27.94 -8.58 -11.95
C ASP A 126 29.37 -8.03 -12.10
N LYS A 127 30.06 -8.52 -13.14
CA LYS A 127 31.38 -8.03 -13.55
C LYS A 127 31.36 -6.51 -13.83
N LYS A 128 30.24 -5.97 -14.33
CA LYS A 128 30.15 -4.53 -14.62
C LYS A 128 30.17 -3.71 -13.34
N GLN A 129 29.45 -4.16 -12.30
CA GLN A 129 29.47 -3.48 -10.99
C GLN A 129 30.89 -3.44 -10.41
N PHE A 130 31.64 -4.54 -10.46
CA PHE A 130 33.03 -4.56 -9.99
C PHE A 130 33.94 -3.59 -10.76
N ILE A 131 33.82 -3.57 -12.10
CA ILE A 131 34.58 -2.65 -12.96
C ILE A 131 34.24 -1.21 -12.62
N LEU A 132 32.95 -0.88 -12.51
CA LEU A 132 32.50 0.47 -12.14
C LEU A 132 33.05 0.88 -10.78
N SER A 133 32.94 0.05 -9.76
CA SER A 133 33.48 0.33 -8.42
C SER A 133 34.98 0.56 -8.42
N THR A 134 35.74 -0.19 -9.24
CA THR A 134 37.18 0.01 -9.39
C THR A 134 37.49 1.33 -10.09
N GLN A 135 36.73 1.69 -11.13
CA GLN A 135 36.85 2.98 -11.80
C GLN A 135 36.52 4.15 -10.85
N LYS A 136 35.47 4.00 -10.02
CA LYS A 136 35.13 4.98 -8.97
C LYS A 136 36.32 5.23 -8.04
N LEU A 137 36.94 4.15 -7.57
CA LEU A 137 37.99 4.20 -6.56
C LEU A 137 39.30 4.78 -7.10
N LEU A 138 39.64 4.50 -8.37
CA LEU A 138 40.89 4.96 -8.99
C LEU A 138 40.79 6.37 -9.60
N GLY A 139 39.59 6.92 -9.78
CA GLY A 139 39.38 8.32 -10.19
C GLY A 139 40.03 8.73 -11.52
N VAL A 140 40.21 7.78 -12.44
CA VAL A 140 41.08 7.93 -13.63
C VAL A 140 40.50 8.87 -14.69
N ASP A 141 39.17 9.09 -14.70
CA ASP A 141 38.47 9.87 -15.73
C ASP A 141 37.38 10.78 -15.11
N ASN A 142 37.34 12.05 -15.48
CA ASN A 142 36.28 12.99 -15.09
C ASN A 142 34.86 12.51 -15.48
N ASN A 143 34.71 11.76 -16.58
CA ASN A 143 33.45 11.12 -16.93
C ASN A 143 33.11 9.99 -15.96
N SER A 144 34.10 9.23 -15.47
CA SER A 144 33.86 8.21 -14.45
C SER A 144 33.41 8.83 -13.12
N ILE A 145 33.91 10.02 -12.75
CA ILE A 145 33.44 10.79 -11.59
C ILE A 145 31.97 11.24 -11.75
N ASN A 146 31.55 11.65 -12.94
CA ASN A 146 30.15 12.01 -13.20
C ASN A 146 29.23 10.77 -13.19
N ILE A 147 29.66 9.64 -13.77
CA ILE A 147 28.93 8.37 -13.73
C ILE A 147 28.75 7.88 -12.28
N VAL A 148 29.75 8.11 -11.42
CA VAL A 148 29.70 7.79 -9.99
C VAL A 148 28.58 8.53 -9.29
N THR A 149 28.51 9.83 -9.51
CA THR A 149 27.53 10.72 -8.88
C THR A 149 26.12 10.44 -9.40
N ASP A 150 25.98 10.18 -10.70
CA ASP A 150 24.68 9.80 -11.29
C ASP A 150 24.18 8.46 -10.76
N ALA A 151 25.06 7.46 -10.61
CA ALA A 151 24.69 6.16 -10.06
C ALA A 151 24.28 6.24 -8.58
N GLU A 152 24.99 7.04 -7.77
CA GLU A 152 24.64 7.28 -6.36
C GLU A 152 23.29 7.98 -6.23
N LYS A 153 23.06 8.99 -7.07
CA LYS A 153 21.77 9.68 -7.15
C LYS A 153 20.65 8.73 -7.56
N LEU A 154 20.90 7.85 -8.53
CA LEU A 154 19.92 6.84 -8.96
C LEU A 154 19.61 5.84 -7.84
N GLU A 155 20.60 5.44 -7.05
CA GLU A 155 20.41 4.52 -5.91
C GLU A 155 19.59 5.17 -4.79
N ASP A 156 19.84 6.45 -4.50
CA ASP A 156 19.05 7.22 -3.54
C ASP A 156 17.61 7.43 -4.01
N ASP A 157 17.41 7.75 -5.29
CA ASP A 157 16.08 7.87 -5.89
C ASP A 157 15.35 6.52 -5.88
N TYR A 158 16.05 5.42 -6.15
CA TYR A 158 15.51 4.07 -6.02
C TYR A 158 15.07 3.76 -4.59
N LYS A 159 15.90 4.07 -3.58
CA LYS A 159 15.56 3.88 -2.15
C LYS A 159 14.31 4.68 -1.76
N LYS A 160 14.22 5.95 -2.19
CA LYS A 160 13.03 6.78 -1.95
C LYS A 160 11.79 6.19 -2.60
N ASN A 161 11.88 5.83 -3.88
CA ASN A 161 10.76 5.23 -4.62
C ASN A 161 10.31 3.91 -4.00
N LYS A 162 11.25 3.10 -3.49
CA LYS A 162 10.93 1.85 -2.79
C LYS A 162 10.11 2.11 -1.52
N ILE A 163 10.51 3.09 -0.71
CA ILE A 163 9.78 3.47 0.50
C ILE A 163 8.37 3.98 0.13
N SER A 164 8.27 4.87 -0.85
CA SER A 164 6.96 5.37 -1.31
C SER A 164 6.06 4.27 -1.87
N LEU A 165 6.63 3.25 -2.52
CA LEU A 165 5.88 2.09 -2.98
C LEU A 165 5.37 1.24 -1.80
N GLU A 166 6.22 0.99 -0.80
CA GLU A 166 5.84 0.25 0.41
C GLU A 166 4.70 0.96 1.16
N GLU A 167 4.77 2.29 1.30
CA GLU A 167 3.69 3.12 1.88
C GLU A 167 2.39 3.07 1.05
N ALA A 168 2.50 3.08 -0.28
CA ALA A 168 1.33 2.97 -1.16
C ALA A 168 0.64 1.60 -1.04
N ILE A 169 1.42 0.52 -0.91
CA ILE A 169 0.89 -0.83 -0.69
C ILE A 169 0.14 -0.90 0.64
N GLU A 170 0.71 -0.38 1.72
CA GLU A 170 0.04 -0.37 3.03
C GLU A 170 -1.29 0.41 3.00
N ASN A 171 -1.31 1.54 2.29
CA ASN A 171 -2.53 2.32 2.10
C ASN A 171 -3.60 1.56 1.30
N ILE A 172 -3.21 0.83 0.25
CA ILE A 172 -4.13 -0.01 -0.53
C ILE A 172 -4.74 -1.09 0.38
N GLU A 173 -3.93 -1.80 1.16
CA GLU A 173 -4.42 -2.83 2.09
C GLU A 173 -5.41 -2.27 3.12
N LYS A 174 -5.18 -1.04 3.59
CA LYS A 174 -6.09 -0.35 4.51
C LYS A 174 -7.44 -0.05 3.83
N ILE A 175 -7.40 0.47 2.61
CA ILE A 175 -8.61 0.78 1.82
C ILE A 175 -9.40 -0.50 1.51
N GLU A 176 -8.73 -1.60 1.15
CA GLU A 176 -9.38 -2.89 0.90
C GLU A 176 -10.13 -3.42 2.13
N LYS A 177 -9.52 -3.30 3.32
CA LYS A 177 -10.16 -3.66 4.60
C LYS A 177 -11.40 -2.80 4.89
N GLU A 178 -11.36 -1.51 4.56
CA GLU A 178 -12.49 -0.59 4.72
C GLU A 178 -13.62 -0.89 3.73
N LEU A 179 -13.29 -1.19 2.47
CA LEU A 179 -14.26 -1.61 1.45
C LEU A 179 -14.98 -2.89 1.87
N TYR A 180 -14.26 -3.89 2.36
CA TYR A 180 -14.86 -5.13 2.85
C TYR A 180 -15.86 -4.90 4.00
N LYS A 181 -15.54 -3.99 4.93
CA LYS A 181 -16.47 -3.60 6.01
C LYS A 181 -17.74 -2.92 5.46
N CYS A 182 -17.60 -2.09 4.44
CA CYS A 182 -18.73 -1.42 3.79
C CYS A 182 -19.65 -2.44 3.07
N ASP A 183 -19.07 -3.42 2.38
CA ASP A 183 -19.82 -4.48 1.71
C ASP A 183 -20.67 -5.30 2.68
N ILE A 184 -20.13 -5.63 3.86
CA ILE A 184 -20.89 -6.31 4.91
C ILE A 184 -22.07 -5.45 5.37
N LYS A 185 -21.84 -4.16 5.65
CA LYS A 185 -22.91 -3.23 6.08
C LYS A 185 -24.01 -3.14 5.03
N LEU A 186 -23.64 -3.05 3.75
CA LEU A 186 -24.58 -2.96 2.64
C LEU A 186 -25.42 -4.24 2.50
N LYS A 187 -24.83 -5.43 2.70
CA LYS A 187 -25.58 -6.70 2.74
C LYS A 187 -26.58 -6.74 3.89
N VAL A 188 -26.19 -6.29 5.08
CA VAL A 188 -27.08 -6.22 6.25
C VAL A 188 -28.25 -5.26 6.00
N GLN A 189 -27.97 -4.08 5.45
CA GLN A 189 -29.02 -3.10 5.12
C GLN A 189 -30.01 -3.64 4.09
N LYS A 190 -29.55 -4.35 3.04
CA LYS A 190 -30.43 -5.01 2.07
C LYS A 190 -31.36 -6.04 2.72
N LEU A 191 -30.84 -6.86 3.64
CA LEU A 191 -31.66 -7.82 4.38
C LEU A 191 -32.72 -7.12 5.24
N ASN A 192 -32.37 -6.01 5.89
CA ASN A 192 -33.31 -5.22 6.69
C ASN A 192 -34.41 -4.61 5.81
N ILE A 193 -34.07 -4.08 4.64
CA ILE A 193 -35.04 -3.54 3.68
C ILE A 193 -36.01 -4.65 3.24
N ASN A 194 -35.50 -5.80 2.79
CA ASN A 194 -36.34 -6.92 2.39
C ASN A 194 -37.28 -7.40 3.51
N THR A 195 -36.79 -7.39 4.76
CA THR A 195 -37.59 -7.74 5.93
C THR A 195 -38.70 -6.72 6.16
N ALA A 196 -38.38 -5.42 6.08
CA ALA A 196 -39.36 -4.35 6.21
C ALA A 196 -40.42 -4.39 5.10
N GLU A 197 -40.01 -4.65 3.85
CA GLU A 197 -40.92 -4.82 2.72
C GLU A 197 -41.88 -5.99 2.94
N ARG A 198 -41.38 -7.14 3.45
CA ARG A 198 -42.24 -8.28 3.78
C ARG A 198 -43.24 -7.92 4.88
N ILE A 199 -42.80 -7.24 5.94
CA ILE A 199 -43.68 -6.76 7.01
C ILE A 199 -44.74 -5.79 6.47
N LEU A 200 -44.36 -4.89 5.55
CA LEU A 200 -45.30 -3.97 4.91
C LEU A 200 -46.30 -4.69 4.00
N GLN A 201 -45.89 -5.75 3.31
CA GLN A 201 -46.80 -6.59 2.51
C GLN A 201 -47.76 -7.41 3.39
N GLU A 202 -47.26 -8.03 4.47
CA GLU A 202 -48.08 -8.74 5.45
C GLU A 202 -49.09 -7.80 6.13
N ASN A 203 -48.68 -6.56 6.39
CA ASN A 203 -49.53 -5.50 6.94
C ASN A 203 -50.19 -4.64 5.86
N LYS A 204 -50.24 -5.09 4.58
CA LYS A 204 -50.89 -4.33 3.52
C LYS A 204 -52.38 -4.34 3.77
N VAL A 205 -52.80 -3.31 4.49
CA VAL A 205 -54.16 -2.92 4.78
C VAL A 205 -54.94 -2.84 3.46
N ILE A 206 -55.76 -3.85 3.17
CA ILE A 206 -56.72 -3.77 2.07
C ILE A 206 -57.82 -2.84 2.55
N PHE A 207 -57.69 -1.56 2.24
CA PHE A 207 -58.77 -0.62 2.47
C PHE A 207 -59.96 -1.01 1.60
N PRO A 208 -61.20 -0.90 2.12
CA PRO A 208 -62.37 -1.11 1.29
C PRO A 208 -62.33 -0.12 0.13
N SER A 209 -62.44 -0.62 -1.11
CA SER A 209 -62.40 0.22 -2.30
C SER A 209 -63.51 1.27 -2.26
N SER A 210 -63.36 2.35 -3.04
CA SER A 210 -64.44 3.32 -3.27
C SER A 210 -65.75 2.64 -3.67
N ASP A 211 -65.64 1.54 -4.43
CA ASP A 211 -66.79 0.75 -4.89
C ASP A 211 -67.49 0.03 -3.73
N PHE A 212 -66.74 -0.50 -2.76
CA PHE A 212 -67.33 -1.06 -1.54
C PHE A 212 -68.11 0.00 -0.77
N LYS A 213 -67.49 1.17 -0.53
CA LYS A 213 -68.16 2.28 0.16
C LYS A 213 -69.40 2.74 -0.60
N GLY A 214 -69.34 2.75 -1.93
CA GLY A 214 -70.47 3.01 -2.81
C GLY A 214 -71.62 2.02 -2.62
N ARG A 215 -71.33 0.71 -2.67
CA ARG A 215 -72.33 -0.35 -2.50
C ARG A 215 -72.95 -0.38 -1.11
N VAL A 216 -72.14 -0.23 -0.05
CA VAL A 216 -72.62 -0.16 1.34
C VAL A 216 -73.59 1.02 1.53
N LYS A 217 -73.27 2.18 0.93
CA LYS A 217 -74.13 3.38 0.97
C LYS A 217 -75.38 3.23 0.11
N SER A 218 -75.25 2.72 -1.11
CA SER A 218 -76.36 2.65 -2.07
C SER A 218 -77.40 1.61 -1.67
N ALA A 219 -76.97 0.46 -1.14
CA ALA A 219 -77.86 -0.63 -0.75
C ALA A 219 -78.42 -0.48 0.68
N LYS A 220 -78.09 0.61 1.40
CA LYS A 220 -78.40 0.83 2.82
C LYS A 220 -78.08 -0.43 3.64
N PHE A 221 -76.80 -0.67 3.93
CA PHE A 221 -76.34 -1.87 4.66
C PHE A 221 -77.18 -2.26 5.89
N SER A 222 -77.77 -1.29 6.61
CA SER A 222 -78.71 -1.55 7.71
C SER A 222 -79.90 -2.44 7.33
N ASN A 223 -80.34 -2.38 6.09
CA ASN A 223 -81.53 -3.03 5.55
C ASN A 223 -81.24 -4.42 4.95
N MET A 224 -79.96 -4.78 4.78
CA MET A 224 -79.56 -6.10 4.31
C MET A 224 -79.83 -7.16 5.38
N THR A 225 -80.25 -8.33 4.94
CA THR A 225 -80.29 -9.55 5.76
C THR A 225 -78.88 -9.95 6.21
N CYS A 226 -78.79 -10.78 7.25
CA CYS A 226 -77.49 -11.23 7.75
C CYS A 226 -76.68 -11.99 6.69
N GLN A 227 -77.36 -12.78 5.85
CA GLN A 227 -76.72 -13.54 4.77
C GLN A 227 -76.16 -12.61 3.68
N GLU A 228 -76.92 -11.61 3.23
CA GLU A 228 -76.43 -10.62 2.26
C GLU A 228 -75.23 -9.83 2.79
N LYS A 229 -75.23 -9.50 4.09
CA LYS A 229 -74.06 -8.87 4.74
C LYS A 229 -72.85 -9.79 4.76
N GLN A 230 -73.05 -11.09 4.96
CA GLN A 230 -71.97 -12.08 4.94
C GLN A 230 -71.38 -12.23 3.54
N GLU A 231 -72.22 -12.34 2.51
CA GLU A 231 -71.81 -12.43 1.12
C GLU A 231 -71.05 -11.17 0.69
N LEU A 232 -71.57 -9.99 1.02
CA LEU A 232 -70.91 -8.71 0.74
C LEU A 232 -69.53 -8.61 1.40
N LEU A 233 -69.38 -9.03 2.66
CA LEU A 233 -68.08 -9.00 3.34
C LEU A 233 -67.12 -10.10 2.84
N ALA A 234 -67.64 -11.25 2.39
CA ALA A 234 -66.85 -12.33 1.82
C ALA A 234 -66.33 -12.01 0.42
N ASP A 235 -67.14 -11.36 -0.42
CA ASP A 235 -66.78 -10.97 -1.79
C ASP A 235 -65.65 -9.93 -1.83
N TYR A 236 -65.60 -9.07 -0.82
CA TYR A 236 -64.57 -8.04 -0.68
C TYR A 236 -63.36 -8.48 0.16
N ASP A 237 -63.33 -9.76 0.54
CA ASP A 237 -62.31 -10.37 1.42
C ASP A 237 -61.93 -9.46 2.60
N PHE A 238 -62.95 -8.98 3.32
CA PHE A 238 -62.79 -8.05 4.44
C PHE A 238 -61.97 -8.73 5.55
N TYR A 239 -60.65 -8.58 5.51
CA TYR A 239 -59.67 -9.16 6.43
C TYR A 239 -59.94 -10.65 6.77
N ASN A 240 -59.81 -11.55 5.80
CA ASN A 240 -60.00 -12.99 6.00
C ASN A 240 -61.40 -13.39 6.52
N PHE A 241 -62.42 -12.54 6.41
CA PHE A 241 -63.79 -12.83 6.88
C PHE A 241 -64.30 -14.19 6.38
N LYS A 242 -64.07 -14.48 5.09
CA LYS A 242 -64.45 -15.75 4.49
C LYS A 242 -63.75 -16.94 5.16
N LYS A 243 -62.47 -16.82 5.46
CA LYS A 243 -61.70 -17.86 6.15
C LYS A 243 -62.17 -18.06 7.60
N ASP A 244 -62.38 -16.98 8.33
CA ASP A 244 -62.62 -17.04 9.78
C ASP A 244 -64.07 -17.41 10.14
N PHE A 245 -65.05 -16.96 9.35
CA PHE A 245 -66.47 -17.12 9.66
C PHE A 245 -67.20 -18.08 8.75
N ILE A 246 -67.03 -17.93 7.43
CA ILE A 246 -67.73 -18.78 6.44
C ILE A 246 -67.12 -20.19 6.49
N ASN A 247 -65.82 -20.31 6.22
CA ASN A 247 -65.12 -21.60 6.26
C ASN A 247 -65.03 -22.15 7.70
N GLY A 248 -65.03 -21.26 8.69
CA GLY A 248 -65.06 -21.62 10.11
C GLY A 248 -66.42 -22.12 10.62
N ASN A 249 -67.45 -22.17 9.76
CA ASN A 249 -68.84 -22.57 10.10
C ASN A 249 -69.37 -21.87 11.37
N ARG A 250 -69.14 -20.56 11.48
CA ARG A 250 -69.60 -19.74 12.60
C ARG A 250 -71.05 -19.33 12.37
N ASP A 251 -71.90 -19.49 13.38
CA ASP A 251 -73.29 -19.06 13.34
C ASP A 251 -73.40 -17.56 13.65
N ILE A 252 -73.32 -16.72 12.61
CA ILE A 252 -73.36 -15.26 12.73
C ILE A 252 -74.80 -14.78 12.93
N PHE A 253 -75.03 -14.08 14.04
CA PHE A 253 -76.31 -13.50 14.41
C PHE A 253 -76.55 -12.15 13.73
N THR A 254 -75.58 -11.24 13.78
CA THR A 254 -75.69 -9.92 13.14
C THR A 254 -74.31 -9.32 12.84
N ILE A 255 -74.30 -8.37 11.91
CA ILE A 255 -73.13 -7.64 11.45
C ILE A 255 -73.48 -6.16 11.41
N HIS A 256 -72.64 -5.34 12.05
CA HIS A 256 -72.71 -3.89 12.00
C HIS A 256 -71.42 -3.32 11.40
N LEU A 257 -71.55 -2.35 10.50
CA LEU A 257 -70.42 -1.59 9.98
C LEU A 257 -70.40 -0.20 10.64
N THR A 258 -69.22 0.33 10.89
CA THR A 258 -69.04 1.74 11.24
C THR A 258 -69.38 2.64 10.05
N ASN A 259 -69.72 3.89 10.33
CA ASN A 259 -70.10 4.86 9.30
C ASN A 259 -68.97 5.13 8.28
N ASP A 260 -67.71 5.01 8.70
CA ASP A 260 -66.53 5.13 7.83
C ASP A 260 -66.24 3.86 7.01
N CYS A 261 -67.01 2.79 7.27
CA CYS A 261 -66.90 1.44 6.71
C CYS A 261 -65.55 0.78 6.96
N PHE A 262 -64.75 1.29 7.91
CA PHE A 262 -63.44 0.73 8.24
C PHE A 262 -63.51 -0.42 9.23
N TYR A 263 -64.61 -0.54 9.99
CA TYR A 263 -64.76 -1.56 11.00
C TYR A 263 -66.07 -2.32 10.86
N ALA A 264 -65.98 -3.64 11.01
CA ALA A 264 -67.13 -4.53 11.12
C ALA A 264 -67.18 -5.14 12.53
N PHE A 265 -68.33 -5.01 13.18
CA PHE A 265 -68.67 -5.70 14.41
C PHE A 265 -69.53 -6.91 14.07
N ILE A 266 -68.97 -8.10 14.28
CA ILE A 266 -69.62 -9.37 13.97
C ILE A 266 -69.98 -10.03 15.29
N TYR A 267 -71.24 -10.40 15.44
CA TYR A 267 -71.76 -11.12 16.58
C TYR A 267 -72.14 -12.52 16.14
N TRP A 268 -71.58 -13.55 16.77
CA TRP A 268 -71.85 -14.95 16.43
C TRP A 268 -72.02 -15.81 17.69
N LYS A 269 -72.63 -16.99 17.54
CA LYS A 269 -72.84 -17.94 18.64
C LYS A 269 -71.71 -18.96 18.71
N LEU A 270 -71.22 -19.24 19.92
CA LEU A 270 -70.45 -20.44 20.23
C LEU A 270 -71.39 -21.53 20.73
N LYS A 271 -71.34 -22.71 20.09
CA LYS A 271 -72.20 -23.85 20.45
C LYS A 271 -72.12 -24.12 21.96
N LYS A 272 -73.27 -23.94 22.64
CA LYS A 272 -73.59 -24.25 24.05
C LYS A 272 -73.48 -23.16 25.14
N ARG A 273 -73.03 -21.92 24.86
CA ARG A 273 -73.24 -20.75 25.76
C ARG A 273 -73.34 -19.46 24.94
N MET A 274 -74.34 -18.61 25.18
CA MET A 274 -74.41 -17.27 24.57
C MET A 274 -73.21 -16.46 25.07
N LEU A 275 -72.23 -16.27 24.19
CA LEU A 275 -71.08 -15.40 24.40
C LEU A 275 -71.13 -14.38 23.26
N TYR A 276 -71.48 -13.14 23.59
CA TYR A 276 -71.31 -12.03 22.66
C TYR A 276 -69.83 -11.68 22.64
N THR A 277 -69.14 -12.04 21.56
CA THR A 277 -67.77 -11.56 21.31
C THR A 277 -67.80 -10.71 20.06
N GLY A 278 -67.76 -9.39 20.22
CA GLY A 278 -67.51 -8.49 19.09
C GLY A 278 -66.03 -8.57 18.72
N ILE A 279 -65.71 -9.08 17.54
CA ILE A 279 -64.39 -8.80 16.96
C ILE A 279 -64.49 -7.46 16.27
N ILE A 280 -63.59 -6.55 16.65
CA ILE A 280 -63.33 -5.33 15.91
C ILE A 280 -62.32 -5.70 14.84
N TYR A 281 -62.78 -5.85 13.59
CA TYR A 281 -61.88 -5.82 12.46
C TYR A 281 -61.55 -4.35 12.22
N SER A 282 -60.39 -3.90 12.70
CA SER A 282 -59.80 -2.67 12.19
C SER A 282 -58.97 -3.03 10.98
N VAL A 283 -58.85 -2.11 10.03
CA VAL A 283 -58.01 -2.31 8.83
C VAL A 283 -56.53 -2.61 9.19
N SER A 284 -56.10 -2.59 10.46
CA SER A 284 -54.70 -2.77 10.85
C SER A 284 -54.42 -3.68 12.06
N ILE A 285 -55.42 -4.08 12.85
CA ILE A 285 -55.26 -4.88 14.08
C ILE A 285 -56.52 -5.71 14.35
N LEU A 286 -56.37 -7.01 14.62
CA LEU A 286 -57.44 -7.88 15.13
C LEU A 286 -57.51 -7.74 16.67
N TYR A 287 -58.44 -6.92 17.17
CA TYR A 287 -58.72 -6.90 18.61
C TYR A 287 -59.70 -8.02 18.95
N LYS A 288 -59.19 -9.11 19.53
CA LYS A 288 -60.02 -10.18 20.09
C LYS A 288 -60.42 -9.83 21.52
N GLY A 289 -61.33 -8.88 21.67
CA GLY A 289 -61.92 -8.52 22.96
C GLY A 289 -63.05 -9.49 23.33
N ARG A 290 -62.99 -10.11 24.51
CA ARG A 290 -64.19 -10.69 25.14
C ARG A 290 -64.86 -9.58 25.92
N ILE A 291 -65.97 -9.05 25.42
CA ILE A 291 -66.83 -8.15 26.19
C ILE A 291 -67.89 -9.04 26.83
N TYR A 292 -67.83 -9.23 28.15
CA TYR A 292 -68.91 -9.85 28.89
C TYR A 292 -70.00 -8.80 29.07
N SER A 293 -71.14 -8.95 28.39
CA SER A 293 -72.36 -8.27 28.80
C SER A 293 -73.10 -9.18 29.77
N ASP A 294 -72.90 -8.98 31.08
CA ASP A 294 -73.89 -9.45 32.04
C ASP A 294 -75.15 -8.61 31.82
N ARG A 295 -76.22 -9.29 31.39
CA ARG A 295 -77.63 -8.85 31.34
C ARG A 295 -77.85 -7.34 31.52
N ILE A 296 -78.04 -6.63 30.40
CA ILE A 296 -78.94 -5.47 30.39
C ILE A 296 -80.30 -6.04 29.98
N PHE A 297 -81.30 -5.76 30.82
CA PHE A 297 -82.65 -6.34 30.92
C PHE A 297 -83.31 -6.85 29.63
#